data_AF-A0A1H9DUQ0-F1
#
_entry.id   AF-A0A1H9DUQ0-F1
#
_cell.length_a   1.000
_cell.length_b   1.000
_cell.length_c   1.000
_cell.angle_alpha   90.00
_cell.angle_beta   90.00
_cell.angle_gamma   90.00
#
_symmetry.space_group_name_H-M   'P 1'
#
loop_
_entity.id
_entity.type
_entity.pdbx_description
1 polymer ?
#
loop_
_entity_poly.entity_id
_entity_poly.type
_entity_poly.pdbx_seq_one_letter_code
_entity_poly.pdbx_strand_id
1 'polypeptide(L)' 'MDNIWNEIHETQAWGSYPSEHVIRFFARNYYSKERDKVRILDFGCGGGAHTWYLAREGFDVYAFDGAEAAVKIQE' A
#
# COMPACT_ATOMS: atom_id res chain seq x y z
N MET A 1 -21.83 2.57 5.27
CA MET A 1 -20.79 1.58 4.91
C MET A 1 -20.55 0.78 6.17
N ASP A 2 -20.58 -0.55 6.08
CA ASP A 2 -20.47 -1.41 7.26
C ASP A 2 -19.16 -1.17 8.01
N ASN A 3 -19.27 -0.96 9.33
CA ASN A 3 -18.15 -0.70 10.24
C ASN A 3 -17.17 -1.87 10.37
N ILE A 4 -17.47 -3.00 9.73
CA ILE A 4 -16.72 -4.26 9.77
C ILE A 4 -15.24 -4.05 9.43
N TRP A 5 -14.94 -3.24 8.40
CA TRP A 5 -13.55 -3.02 8.00
C TRP A 5 -12.77 -2.17 9.03
N ASN A 6 -13.41 -1.21 9.68
CA ASN A 6 -12.77 -0.47 10.77
C ASN A 6 -12.46 -1.41 11.95
N GLU A 7 -13.42 -2.25 12.35
CA GLU A 7 -13.21 -3.23 13.44
C GLU A 7 -12.08 -4.22 13.12
N ILE A 8 -11.98 -4.70 11.88
CA ILE A 8 -10.91 -5.59 11.45
C ILE A 8 -9.54 -4.88 11.51
N HIS A 9 -9.47 -3.62 11.08
CA HIS A 9 -8.23 -2.85 11.10
C HIS A 9 -7.76 -2.49 12.52
N GLU A 10 -8.69 -2.31 13.47
CA GLU A 10 -8.37 -2.05 14.87
C GLU A 10 -7.88 -3.31 15.61
N THR A 11 -8.36 -4.49 15.20
CA THR A 11 -8.12 -5.74 15.96
C THR A 11 -7.01 -6.62 15.41
N GLN A 12 -6.58 -6.40 14.16
CA GLN A 12 -5.57 -7.25 13.50
C GLN A 12 -4.42 -6.42 12.93
N ALA A 13 -3.19 -6.84 13.26
CA ALA A 13 -1.99 -6.33 12.62
C ALA A 13 -1.83 -6.96 11.24
N TRP A 14 -1.75 -6.11 10.22
CA TRP A 14 -1.48 -6.53 8.84
C TRP A 14 0.03 -6.45 8.57
N GLY A 15 0.54 -7.43 7.81
CA GLY A 15 1.99 -7.56 7.56
C GLY A 15 2.60 -6.27 7.00
N SER A 16 3.76 -5.88 7.52
CA SER A 16 4.38 -4.58 7.23
C SER A 16 5.10 -4.50 5.88
N TYR A 17 5.14 -5.58 5.10
CA TYR A 17 5.87 -5.65 3.84
C TYR A 17 5.08 -6.42 2.77
N PRO A 18 5.17 -6.04 1.48
CA PRO A 18 4.55 -6.79 0.39
C PRO A 18 5.07 -8.23 0.29
N SER A 19 4.28 -9.09 -0.34
CA SER A 19 4.78 -10.42 -0.74
C SER A 19 5.91 -10.31 -1.77
N GLU A 20 6.80 -11.31 -1.80
CA GLU A 20 7.90 -11.41 -2.78
C GLU A 20 7.40 -11.28 -4.23
N HIS A 21 6.21 -11.81 -4.51
CA HIS A 21 5.62 -11.75 -5.84
C HIS A 21 5.39 -10.30 -6.31
N VAL A 22 4.86 -9.44 -5.43
CA VAL A 22 4.63 -8.01 -5.71
C VAL A 22 5.96 -7.30 -5.96
N ILE A 23 6.95 -7.54 -5.09
CA ILE A 23 8.30 -6.97 -5.22
C ILE A 23 8.91 -7.34 -6.56
N ARG A 24 8.87 -8.62 -6.92
CA ARG A 24 9.41 -9.12 -8.19
C ARG A 24 8.68 -8.58 -9.40
N PHE A 25 7.35 -8.39 -9.31
CA PHE A 25 6.57 -7.77 -10.36
C PHE A 25 7.06 -6.34 -10.63
N PHE A 26 7.23 -5.52 -9.59
CA PHE A 26 7.73 -4.15 -9.79
C PHE A 26 9.19 -4.12 -10.26
N ALA A 27 10.03 -4.96 -9.67
CA ALA A 27 11.44 -5.07 -10.03
C ALA A 27 11.64 -5.37 -11.53
N ARG A 28 10.88 -6.33 -12.06
CA ARG A 28 11.02 -6.75 -13.46
C ARG A 28 10.48 -5.74 -14.45
N ASN A 29 9.41 -5.03 -14.11
CA ASN A 29 8.67 -4.21 -15.07
C ASN A 29 9.03 -2.73 -15.02
N TYR A 30 9.46 -2.22 -13.86
CA TYR A 30 9.53 -0.77 -13.64
C TYR A 30 10.86 -0.26 -13.07
N TYR A 31 11.79 -1.12 -12.64
CA TYR A 31 13.04 -0.64 -12.02
C TYR A 31 14.01 -0.01 -13.01
N SER A 32 13.89 -0.34 -14.28
CA SER A 32 14.65 0.30 -15.37
C SER A 32 14.03 1.60 -15.87
N LYS A 33 12.90 2.03 -15.30
CA LYS A 33 12.19 3.26 -15.65
C LYS A 33 12.56 4.37 -14.65
N GLU A 34 12.33 5.61 -15.06
CA GLU A 34 12.30 6.76 -14.14
C GLU A 34 11.09 6.60 -13.20
N ARG A 35 11.35 6.18 -11.96
CA ARG A 35 10.32 5.70 -11.04
C ARG A 35 9.34 6.80 -10.63
N ASP A 36 9.82 8.03 -10.50
CA ASP A 36 9.01 9.21 -10.19
C ASP A 36 8.02 9.59 -11.31
N LYS A 37 8.18 9.02 -12.52
CA LYS A 37 7.23 9.16 -13.64
C LYS A 37 6.20 8.04 -13.72
N VAL A 38 6.38 6.97 -12.95
CA VAL A 38 5.47 5.83 -12.92
C VAL A 38 4.44 6.04 -11.81
N ARG A 39 3.20 6.33 -12.23
CA ARG A 39 2.07 6.56 -11.33
C ARG A 39 1.41 5.24 -10.96
N ILE A 40 1.26 4.99 -9.66
CA ILE A 40 0.67 3.76 -9.11
C ILE A 40 -0.52 4.11 -8.23
N LEU A 41 -1.59 3.32 -8.35
CA LEU A 41 -2.74 3.38 -7.44
C LEU A 41 -2.81 2.10 -6.60
N ASP A 42 -2.69 2.24 -5.28
CA ASP A 42 -2.94 1.18 -4.30
C ASP A 42 -4.40 1.25 -3.83
N PHE A 43 -5.26 0.51 -4.52
CA PHE A 43 -6.71 0.48 -4.28
C PHE A 43 -7.03 -0.46 -3.11
N GLY A 44 -7.68 0.06 -2.06
CA GLY A 44 -7.90 -0.72 -0.84
C GLY A 44 -6.57 -0.99 -0.14
N CYS A 45 -5.82 0.08 0.13
CA CYS A 45 -4.43 -0.01 0.58
C CYS A 45 -4.27 -0.66 1.96
N GLY A 46 -5.37 -0.81 2.72
CA GLY A 46 -5.34 -1.31 4.08
C GLY A 46 -4.33 -0.52 4.92
N GLY A 47 -3.52 -1.23 5.71
CA GLY A 47 -2.45 -0.64 6.51
C GLY A 47 -1.24 -0.10 5.72
N GLY A 48 -1.32 -0.03 4.38
CA GLY A 48 -0.36 0.70 3.55
C GLY A 48 0.95 -0.03 3.28
N ALA A 49 1.05 -1.35 3.46
CA ALA A 49 2.31 -2.09 3.26
C ALA A 49 2.87 -1.96 1.83
N HIS A 50 2.01 -2.05 0.81
CA HIS A 50 2.38 -1.84 -0.58
C HIS A 50 2.71 -0.38 -0.85
N THR A 51 1.83 0.53 -0.43
CA THR A 51 2.04 1.98 -0.54
C THR A 51 3.39 2.42 0.03
N TRP A 52 3.71 2.03 1.27
CA TRP A 52 4.98 2.38 1.93
C TRP A 52 6.18 1.87 1.16
N TYR A 53 6.15 0.60 0.73
CA TYR A 53 7.24 -0.01 -0.03
C TYR A 53 7.46 0.72 -1.36
N LEU A 54 6.40 0.95 -2.12
CA LEU A 54 6.48 1.57 -3.44
C LEU A 54 6.91 3.04 -3.36
N ALA A 55 6.40 3.79 -2.37
CA ALA A 55 6.85 5.16 -2.12
C ALA A 55 8.35 5.19 -1.75
N ARG A 56 8.80 4.25 -0.91
CA ARG A 56 10.22 4.13 -0.53
C ARG A 56 11.12 3.77 -1.71
N GLU A 57 10.63 2.98 -2.66
CA GLU A 57 11.34 2.67 -3.90
C GLU A 57 11.37 3.85 -4.90
N GLY A 58 10.69 4.96 -4.60
CA GLY A 58 10.73 6.20 -5.39
C GLY A 58 9.65 6.32 -6.46
N PHE A 59 8.56 5.55 -6.36
CA PHE A 59 7.41 5.66 -7.24
C PHE A 59 6.47 6.81 -6.82
N ASP A 60 5.69 7.34 -7.77
CA ASP A 60 4.59 8.27 -7.48
C ASP A 60 3.32 7.46 -7.14
N VAL A 61 3.03 7.32 -5.86
CA VAL A 61 2.01 6.40 -5.34
C VAL A 61 0.82 7.14 -4.75
N TYR A 62 -0.37 6.76 -5.18
CA TYR A 62 -1.66 7.21 -4.66
C TYR A 62 -2.33 6.03 -3.99
N ALA A 63 -2.95 6.24 -2.84
CA ALA A 63 -3.56 5.17 -2.06
C ALA A 63 -4.85 5.65 -1.43
N PHE A 64 -5.84 4.76 -1.33
CA PHE A 64 -7.04 5.00 -0.54
C PHE A 64 -7.63 3.71 -0.03
N ASP A 65 -8.35 3.81 1.07
CA ASP A 65 -9.15 2.72 1.63
C ASP A 65 -10.52 3.26 2.06
N GLY A 66 -11.54 2.39 2.03
CA GLY A 66 -12.87 2.71 2.53
C GLY A 66 -12.94 2.68 4.06
N ALA A 67 -11.98 2.03 4.72
CA ALA A 67 -11.84 2.00 6.17
C ALA A 67 -10.98 3.16 6.65
N GLU A 68 -11.58 4.09 7.41
CA GLU A 68 -10.86 5.21 7.99
C GLU A 68 -9.74 4.75 8.95
N ALA A 69 -9.97 3.65 9.67
CA ALA A 69 -8.97 3.07 10.57
C ALA A 69 -7.72 2.53 9.82
N ALA A 70 -7.84 2.21 8.53
CA ALA A 70 -6.74 1.69 7.73
C ALA A 70 -5.72 2.77 7.35
N VAL A 71 -6.20 4.00 7.10
CA VAL A 71 -5.39 5.14 6.62
C VAL A 71 -4.97 6.09 7.74
N LYS A 72 -5.55 5.96 8.94
CA LYS A 72 -5.10 6.73 10.10
C LYS A 72 -3.70 6.31 10.49
N ILE A 73 -2.82 7.30 10.64
CA ILE A 73 -1.48 7.12 11.18
C ILE A 73 -1.66 6.55 12.60
N GLN A 74 -1.21 5.31 12.81
CA GLN A 74 -1.08 4.75 14.14
C GLN A 74 0.16 5.39 14.78
N GLU A 75 -0.05 6.23 15.81
CA GLU A 75 1.03 6.83 16.61
C GLU A 75 1.80 5.80 17.44
#